data_AF-A0A2M9EZE4-F1
#
_entry.id   AF-A0A2M9EZE4-F1
#
_cell.length_a   1.000
_cell.length_b   1.000
_cell.length_c   1.000
_cell.angle_alpha   90.00
_cell.angle_beta   90.00
_cell.angle_gamma   90.00
#
_symmetry.space_group_name_H-M   'P 1'
#
loop_
_entity.id
_entity.type
_entity.pdbx_description
1 polymer ?
#
loop_
_entity_poly.entity_id
_entity_poly.type
_entity_poly.pdbx_seq_one_letter_code
_entity_poly.pdbx_strand_id
1 'polypeptide(L)'
;MYYITARPKEHGERTKEWMKAQGFPVQDDRFFYGMQDGEKIEIIRRLGLDYYFDDKPDVVNTLLKEENLQVILKDQSYNRHLTFTRLVDWTDIQQILEAKQA
;
A
#
# COMPACT_ATOMS: atom_id res chain seq x y z
N MET A 1 1.43 -10.74 -1.85
CA MET A 1 0.71 -9.45 -1.78
C MET A 1 0.12 -9.32 -0.39
N TYR A 2 0.26 -8.15 0.22
CA TYR A 2 -0.30 -7.82 1.53
C TYR A 2 -1.28 -6.66 1.36
N TYR A 3 -2.35 -6.67 2.14
CA TYR A 3 -3.30 -5.57 2.20
C TYR A 3 -3.19 -4.93 3.58
N ILE A 4 -2.81 -3.65 3.61
CA ILE A 4 -2.55 -2.94 4.87
C ILE A 4 -3.37 -1.66 4.86
N THR A 5 -4.43 -1.59 5.68
CA THR A 5 -5.40 -0.49 5.64
C THR A 5 -5.59 0.17 7.00
N ALA A 6 -5.76 1.49 7.02
CA ALA A 6 -6.11 2.25 8.22
C ALA A 6 -7.61 2.18 8.55
N ARG A 7 -8.40 1.34 7.86
CA ARG A 7 -9.84 1.22 8.15
C ARG A 7 -10.07 0.84 9.63
N PRO A 8 -11.06 1.47 10.29
CA PRO A 8 -11.45 1.13 11.65
C PRO A 8 -11.76 -0.36 11.81
N LYS A 9 -11.49 -0.91 13.00
CA LYS A 9 -11.69 -2.34 13.33
C LYS A 9 -13.12 -2.83 13.02
N GLU A 10 -14.10 -1.98 13.28
CA GLU A 10 -15.53 -2.22 13.01
C GLU A 10 -15.86 -2.48 11.52
N HIS A 11 -14.97 -2.12 10.60
CA HIS A 11 -15.20 -2.28 9.16
C HIS A 11 -14.22 -3.24 8.49
N GLY A 12 -13.13 -3.61 9.16
CA GLY A 12 -12.06 -4.41 8.58
C GLY A 12 -12.52 -5.77 8.07
N GLU A 13 -13.23 -6.53 8.91
CA GLU A 13 -13.67 -7.88 8.53
C GLU A 13 -14.64 -7.85 7.34
N ARG A 14 -15.60 -6.94 7.35
CA ARG A 14 -16.53 -6.76 6.23
C ARG A 14 -15.80 -6.35 4.95
N THR A 15 -14.79 -5.49 5.03
CA THR A 15 -13.98 -5.11 3.87
C THR A 15 -13.18 -6.30 3.33
N LYS A 16 -12.57 -7.09 4.22
CA LYS A 16 -11.82 -8.29 3.85
C LYS A 16 -12.70 -9.30 3.10
N GLU A 17 -13.87 -9.62 3.65
CA GLU A 17 -14.81 -10.55 3.03
C GLU A 17 -15.39 -10.01 1.72
N TRP A 18 -15.69 -8.71 1.65
CA TRP A 18 -16.10 -8.08 0.40
C TRP A 18 -15.01 -8.19 -0.68
N MET A 19 -13.74 -7.93 -0.34
CA MET A 19 -12.62 -8.06 -1.29
C MET A 19 -12.45 -9.49 -1.78
N LYS A 20 -12.53 -10.49 -0.91
CA LYS A 20 -12.53 -11.91 -1.31
C LYS A 20 -13.66 -12.22 -2.29
N ALA A 21 -14.88 -11.74 -1.99
CA ALA A 21 -16.06 -11.95 -2.85
C ALA A 21 -15.93 -11.27 -4.23
N GLN A 22 -15.16 -10.18 -4.34
CA GLN A 22 -14.84 -9.53 -5.62
C GLN A 22 -13.70 -10.22 -6.38
N GLY A 23 -13.14 -11.31 -5.87
CA GLY A 23 -12.07 -12.08 -6.52
C GLY A 23 -10.65 -11.57 -6.23
N PHE A 24 -10.47 -10.66 -5.26
CA PHE A 24 -9.12 -10.26 -4.85
C PHE A 24 -8.41 -11.42 -4.13
N PRO A 25 -7.10 -11.62 -4.33
CA PRO A 25 -6.31 -12.71 -3.75
C PRO A 25 -5.94 -12.43 -2.27
N VAL A 26 -6.95 -12.15 -1.44
CA VAL A 26 -6.78 -11.86 -0.02
C VAL A 26 -6.49 -13.14 0.76
N GLN A 27 -5.44 -13.11 1.59
CA GLN A 27 -5.12 -14.15 2.57
C GLN A 27 -5.33 -13.57 3.96
N ASP A 28 -5.94 -14.33 4.87
CA ASP A 28 -6.33 -13.84 6.20
C ASP A 28 -5.14 -13.37 7.04
N ASP A 29 -4.00 -14.06 6.93
CA ASP A 29 -2.73 -13.72 7.59
C ASP A 29 -1.98 -12.55 6.93
N ARG A 30 -2.48 -12.05 5.79
CA ARG A 30 -1.87 -10.96 5.00
C ARG A 30 -2.77 -9.73 4.86
N PHE A 31 -3.87 -9.68 5.61
CA PHE A 31 -4.82 -8.58 5.62
C PHE A 31 -4.80 -7.87 6.97
N PHE A 32 -4.13 -6.73 7.04
CA PHE A 32 -3.99 -5.92 8.24
C PHE A 32 -4.96 -4.74 8.22
N TYR A 33 -5.71 -4.53 9.31
CA TYR A 33 -6.63 -3.40 9.49
C TYR A 33 -6.69 -2.92 10.95
N GLY A 34 -7.30 -1.75 11.17
CA GLY A 34 -7.59 -1.25 12.52
C GLY A 34 -6.39 -0.67 13.27
N MET A 35 -5.37 -0.22 12.53
CA MET A 35 -4.13 0.31 13.06
C MET A 35 -4.01 1.82 12.79
N GLN A 36 -3.29 2.52 13.65
CA GLN A 36 -2.89 3.91 13.40
C GLN A 36 -1.75 3.99 12.38
N ASP A 37 -1.48 5.19 11.83
CA ASP A 37 -0.43 5.37 10.82
C ASP A 37 0.95 4.87 11.31
N GLY A 38 1.30 5.12 12.58
CA GLY A 38 2.57 4.65 13.16
C GLY A 38 2.65 3.13 13.25
N GLU A 39 1.60 2.47 13.72
CA GLU A 39 1.53 0.99 13.78
C GLU A 39 1.58 0.37 12.38
N LYS A 40 0.99 1.05 11.39
CA LYS A 40 1.03 0.65 9.97
C LYS A 40 2.47 0.62 9.45
N ILE A 41 3.24 1.66 9.73
CA ILE A 41 4.63 1.78 9.32
C ILE A 41 5.48 0.65 9.91
N GLU A 42 5.28 0.32 11.19
CA GLU A 42 5.99 -0.79 11.83
C GLU A 42 5.66 -2.15 11.21
N ILE A 43 4.40 -2.38 10.84
CA ILE A 43 4.01 -3.60 10.10
C ILE A 43 4.72 -3.65 8.75
N ILE A 44 4.74 -2.56 7.99
CA ILE A 44 5.39 -2.49 6.68
C ILE A 44 6.89 -2.82 6.79
N ARG A 45 7.58 -2.24 7.78
CA ARG A 45 9.00 -2.52 8.08
C ARG A 45 9.23 -4.00 8.38
N ARG A 46 8.42 -4.58 9.27
CA ARG A 46 8.55 -5.99 9.69
C ARG A 46 8.31 -6.96 8.53
N LEU A 47 7.44 -6.62 7.59
CA LEU A 47 7.12 -7.49 6.45
C LEU A 47 8.25 -7.55 5.41
N GLY A 48 9.22 -6.62 5.43
CA GLY A 48 10.35 -6.63 4.50
C GLY A 48 9.91 -6.55 3.04
N LEU A 49 8.97 -5.65 2.74
CA LEU A 49 8.35 -5.56 1.41
C LEU A 49 9.30 -4.97 0.37
N ASP A 50 9.17 -5.45 -0.87
CA ASP A 50 9.88 -4.86 -2.01
C ASP A 50 9.24 -3.59 -2.55
N TYR A 51 7.91 -3.52 -2.49
CA TYR A 51 7.09 -2.45 -3.02
C TYR A 51 5.97 -2.11 -2.05
N TYR A 52 5.63 -0.83 -1.98
CA TYR A 52 4.50 -0.33 -1.22
C TYR A 52 3.74 0.71 -2.04
N PHE A 53 2.41 0.53 -2.12
CA PHE A 53 1.51 1.40 -2.86
C PHE A 53 0.49 2.00 -1.91
N ASP A 54 0.39 3.32 -1.86
CA ASP A 54 -0.58 4.04 -1.03
C ASP A 54 -0.84 5.42 -1.65
N ASP A 55 -2.01 6.00 -1.38
CA ASP A 55 -2.39 7.33 -1.83
C ASP A 55 -2.15 8.41 -0.78
N LYS A 56 -1.92 8.04 0.49
CA LYS A 56 -1.71 8.96 1.61
C LYS A 56 -0.26 9.48 1.66
N PRO A 57 -0.03 10.79 1.45
CA PRO A 57 1.31 11.38 1.42
C PRO A 57 2.13 11.15 2.68
N ASP A 58 1.54 11.27 3.87
CA ASP A 58 2.28 11.17 5.14
C ASP A 58 2.90 9.78 5.35
N VAL A 59 2.18 8.73 4.93
CA VAL A 59 2.65 7.34 5.03
C VAL A 59 3.79 7.12 4.03
N VAL A 60 3.59 7.55 2.78
CA VAL A 60 4.60 7.47 1.72
C VAL A 60 5.87 8.21 2.11
N ASN A 61 5.77 9.46 2.57
CA ASN A 61 6.92 10.27 2.98
C ASN A 61 7.73 9.63 4.10
N THR A 62 7.07 8.99 5.04
CA THR A 62 7.76 8.34 6.16
C THR A 62 8.55 7.11 5.69
N LEU A 63 8.00 6.36 4.74
CA LEU A 63 8.58 5.12 4.22
C LEU A 63 9.64 5.33 3.13
N LEU A 64 9.75 6.52 2.53
CA LEU A 64 10.79 6.81 1.53
C LEU A 64 12.22 6.73 2.06
N LYS A 65 12.38 6.71 3.38
CA LYS A 65 13.68 6.55 4.04
C LYS A 65 14.13 5.09 4.13
N GLU A 66 13.27 4.14 3.76
CA GLU A 66 13.56 2.71 3.85
C GLU A 66 14.32 2.25 2.60
N GLU A 67 15.61 1.89 2.75
CA GLU A 67 16.52 1.63 1.63
C GLU A 67 16.06 0.54 0.65
N ASN A 68 15.34 -0.48 1.14
CA ASN A 68 14.95 -1.65 0.34
C ASN A 68 13.49 -1.62 -0.14
N LEU A 69 12.75 -0.54 0.15
CA LEU A 69 11.33 -0.42 -0.14
C LEU A 69 11.08 0.59 -1.27
N GLN A 70 10.51 0.14 -2.37
CA GLN A 70 10.04 1.03 -3.43
C GLN A 70 8.65 1.56 -3.09
N VAL A 71 8.59 2.82 -2.68
CA VAL A 71 7.34 3.49 -2.31
C VAL A 71 6.76 4.22 -3.52
N ILE A 72 5.54 3.83 -3.92
CA ILE A 72 4.86 4.34 -5.10
C ILE A 72 3.55 5.01 -4.69
N LEU A 73 3.40 6.29 -5.04
CA LEU A 73 2.19 7.04 -4.74
C LEU A 73 1.09 6.69 -5.74
N LYS A 74 -0.03 6.15 -5.28
CA LYS A 74 -1.22 5.99 -6.13
C LYS A 74 -1.84 7.36 -6.42
N ASP A 75 -2.04 7.69 -7.69
CA ASP A 75 -2.65 8.98 -8.07
C ASP A 75 -4.05 9.12 -7.49
N GLN A 76 -4.27 10.25 -6.82
CA GLN A 76 -5.55 10.78 -6.39
C GLN A 76 -5.58 12.30 -6.55
N SER A 77 -6.77 12.88 -6.74
CA SER A 77 -6.90 14.33 -6.97
C SER A 77 -6.22 15.19 -5.91
N TYR A 78 -6.29 14.77 -4.64
CA TYR A 78 -5.75 15.51 -3.50
C TYR A 78 -4.22 15.41 -3.36
N ASN A 79 -3.55 14.45 -4.00
CA ASN A 79 -2.10 14.23 -3.86
C ASN A 79 -1.30 14.63 -5.12
N ARG A 80 -1.95 15.21 -6.14
CA ARG A 80 -1.34 15.60 -7.43
C ARG A 80 -0.35 16.77 -7.36
N HIS A 81 -0.42 17.57 -6.31
CA HIS A 81 0.51 18.69 -6.10
C HIS A 81 1.89 18.23 -5.61
N LEU A 82 2.08 16.93 -5.37
CA LEU A 82 3.29 16.35 -4.83
C LEU A 82 4.13 15.66 -5.90
N THR A 83 5.44 15.75 -5.79
CA THR A 83 6.41 15.14 -6.72
C THR A 83 6.90 13.80 -6.18
N PHE A 84 6.31 12.69 -6.67
CA PHE A 84 6.67 11.32 -6.31
C PHE A 84 6.62 10.40 -7.54
N THR A 85 7.30 9.25 -7.48
CA THR A 85 7.03 8.13 -8.40
C THR A 85 5.58 7.66 -8.21
N ARG A 86 4.84 7.53 -9.31
CA ARG A 86 3.39 7.44 -9.28
C ARG A 86 2.83 6.30 -10.10
N LEU A 87 1.79 5.68 -9.56
CA LEU A 87 0.91 4.78 -10.30
C LEU A 87 -0.38 5.54 -10.64
N VAL A 88 -0.53 5.94 -11.90
CA VAL A 88 -1.74 6.63 -12.37
C VAL A 88 -2.81 5.60 -12.69
N ASP A 89 -2.50 4.66 -13.58
CA ASP A 89 -3.36 3.54 -13.97
C ASP A 89 -2.74 2.20 -13.54
N TRP A 90 -3.58 1.22 -13.20
CA TRP A 90 -3.12 -0.14 -12.89
C TRP A 90 -2.51 -0.84 -14.10
N THR A 91 -2.81 -0.42 -15.33
CA THR A 91 -2.15 -0.94 -16.55
C THR A 91 -0.64 -0.71 -16.54
N ASP A 92 -0.16 0.28 -15.80
CA ASP A 92 1.26 0.67 -15.76
C ASP A 92 2.06 -0.14 -14.71
N ILE A 93 1.40 -1.02 -13.95
CA ILE A 93 2.05 -1.70 -12.83
C ILE A 93 3.23 -2.56 -13.25
N GLN A 94 3.16 -3.21 -14.43
CA GLN A 94 4.25 -4.05 -14.93
C GLN A 94 5.53 -3.24 -15.15
N GLN A 95 5.41 -2.03 -15.72
CA GLN A 95 6.55 -1.16 -15.96
C GLN A 95 7.23 -0.74 -14.65
N ILE A 96 6.44 -0.49 -13.59
CA ILE A 96 6.95 -0.16 -12.26
C ILE A 96 7.68 -1.36 -11.64
N LEU A 97 7.15 -2.57 -11.83
CA LEU A 97 7.75 -3.80 -11.27
C LEU A 97 9.04 -4.20 -12.00
N GLU A 98 9.17 -3.90 -13.28
CA GLU A 98 10.38 -4.18 -14.07
C GLU A 98 11.51 -3.17 -13.78
N ALA A 99 11.17 -1.91 -13.48
CA ALA A 99 12.17 -0.85 -13.23
C ALA A 99 13.10 -1.09 -12.02
N LYS A 100 12.75 -1.97 -11.07
CA LYS A 100 13.61 -2.33 -9.91
C LYS A 100 14.61 -3.45 -10.24
N GLN A 101 14.43 -4.16 -11.36
CA GLN A 101 15.27 -5.30 -11.73
C GLN A 101 16.50 -4.91 -12.57
N ALA A 102 16.62 -3.62 -12.95
CA ALA A 102 17.73 -3.04 -13.69
C ALA A 102 18.69 -2.31 -12.75
#